data_AF-A0A2U1T699-F1
#
_entry.id   AF-A0A2U1T699-F1
#
_cell.length_a   1.000
_cell.length_b   1.000
_cell.length_c   1.000
_cell.angle_alpha   90.00
_cell.angle_beta   90.00
_cell.angle_gamma   90.00
#
_symmetry.space_group_name_H-M   'P 1'
#
loop_
_entity.id
_entity.type
_entity.pdbx_description
1 polymer ?
#
loop_
_entity_poly.entity_id
_entity_poly.type
_entity_poly.pdbx_seq_one_letter_code
_entity_poly.pdbx_strand_id
1 'polypeptide(L)'
;MISAAALSAMALAACSAGQITQTSSQVAAVDGASGGDRALGVAVENITVLIDDTTGEASMQFAVTNQDPSGQEYTLESVEVDGQEAQLESTDPIAEQCTLIADTPSHLESMPQSNSDCTQYTTVTLENQDWAFAGNLPVSFTFDHLDEPIEVTATVSAPTPEAGELDRQYDEGESTTELF
;
A
#
# COMPACT_ATOMS: atom_id res chain seq x y z
N MET A 1 2.59 -6.77 64.87
CA MET A 1 2.20 -6.14 63.58
C MET A 1 3.35 -6.33 62.60
N ILE A 2 3.36 -7.44 61.88
CA ILE A 2 4.21 -7.69 60.71
C ILE A 2 3.23 -8.20 59.65
N SER A 3 2.64 -7.27 58.89
CA SER A 3 1.82 -7.53 57.71
C SER A 3 1.35 -6.18 57.17
N ALA A 4 2.19 -5.49 56.40
CA ALA A 4 1.77 -4.31 55.63
C ALA A 4 2.71 -3.90 54.49
N ALA A 5 3.80 -4.64 54.21
CA ALA A 5 4.83 -4.17 53.27
C ALA A 5 5.00 -5.02 52.00
N ALA A 6 4.24 -6.12 51.83
CA ALA A 6 4.47 -7.06 50.72
C ALA A 6 3.44 -7.01 49.57
N LEU A 7 2.43 -6.14 49.63
CA LEU A 7 1.33 -6.13 48.66
C LEU A 7 1.34 -4.96 47.66
N SER A 8 2.23 -3.98 47.81
CA SER A 8 2.18 -2.75 46.99
C SER A 8 3.12 -2.72 45.78
N ALA A 9 4.00 -3.71 45.62
CA ALA A 9 5.00 -3.72 44.54
C ALA A 9 4.50 -4.35 43.22
N MET A 10 3.41 -5.14 43.24
CA MET A 10 2.89 -5.80 42.03
C MET A 10 1.88 -4.95 41.24
N ALA A 11 1.49 -3.76 41.72
CA ALA A 11 0.51 -2.91 41.06
C ALA A 11 1.12 -1.89 40.08
N LEU A 12 2.43 -1.60 40.16
CA LEU A 12 3.06 -0.53 39.35
C LEU A 12 3.79 -1.01 38.10
N ALA A 13 4.01 -2.32 37.92
CA ALA A 13 4.63 -2.86 36.70
C ALA A 13 3.62 -3.13 35.56
N ALA A 14 2.32 -3.05 35.85
CA ALA A 14 1.26 -3.35 34.87
C ALA A 14 0.88 -2.17 33.97
N CYS A 15 1.23 -0.92 34.31
CA CYS A 15 0.84 0.26 33.53
C CYS A 15 1.88 0.72 32.50
N SER A 16 3.04 0.06 32.40
CA SER A 16 4.08 0.44 31.41
C SER A 16 4.17 -0.52 30.21
N ALA A 17 3.36 -1.59 30.19
CA ALA A 17 3.30 -2.54 29.08
C ALA A 17 2.07 -2.35 28.17
N GLY A 18 1.20 -1.38 28.47
CA GLY A 18 -0.16 -1.36 27.92
C GLY A 18 -0.51 -0.31 26.88
N GLN A 19 0.24 0.77 26.68
CA GLN A 19 -0.42 1.95 26.09
C GLN A 19 0.37 2.88 25.16
N ILE A 20 1.64 2.64 24.81
CA ILE A 20 2.25 3.43 23.72
C ILE A 20 3.12 2.53 22.86
N THR A 21 2.50 1.95 21.85
CA THR A 21 3.22 1.26 20.77
C THR A 21 3.68 2.29 19.74
N GLN A 22 4.82 2.93 19.96
CA GLN A 22 5.40 3.86 18.97
C GLN A 22 6.02 3.15 17.75
N THR A 23 5.96 1.83 17.69
CA THR A 23 6.45 1.04 16.55
C THR A 23 5.37 0.20 15.88
N SER A 24 4.27 -0.18 16.56
CA SER A 24 3.16 -0.88 15.88
C SER A 24 2.21 0.07 15.15
N SER A 25 2.22 1.37 15.47
CA SER A 25 1.50 2.40 14.70
C SER A 25 2.39 3.10 13.67
N GLN A 26 3.59 2.57 13.40
CA GLN A 26 4.39 3.10 12.29
C GLN A 26 3.71 2.67 11.00
N VAL A 27 3.26 3.67 10.24
CA VAL A 27 2.97 3.51 8.83
C VAL A 27 4.29 3.12 8.17
N ALA A 28 4.29 2.08 7.35
CA ALA A 28 5.46 1.76 6.55
C ALA A 28 5.87 3.03 5.77
N ALA A 29 7.16 3.36 5.77
CA ALA A 29 7.68 4.52 5.04
C ALA A 29 7.74 4.24 3.53
N VAL A 30 6.62 3.80 2.99
CA VAL A 30 6.36 3.53 1.57
C VAL A 30 5.27 4.50 1.15
N ASP A 31 5.31 4.94 -0.10
CA ASP A 31 4.35 5.95 -0.61
C ASP A 31 2.91 5.39 -0.73
N GLY A 32 2.74 4.08 -0.54
CA GLY A 32 1.46 3.41 -0.66
C GLY A 32 0.61 3.41 0.61
N ALA A 33 -0.69 3.64 0.42
CA ALA A 33 -1.68 3.52 1.47
C ALA A 33 -1.96 2.05 1.84
N SER A 34 -2.62 1.83 2.98
CA SER A 34 -3.12 0.52 3.39
C SER A 34 -4.53 0.62 3.97
N GLY A 35 -5.28 -0.47 3.86
CA GLY A 35 -6.64 -0.62 4.37
C GLY A 35 -6.94 -2.09 4.64
N GLY A 36 -8.03 -2.38 5.35
CA GLY A 36 -8.33 -3.74 5.78
C GLY A 36 -7.46 -4.20 6.96
N ASP A 37 -7.84 -5.33 7.56
CA ASP A 37 -7.10 -5.98 8.64
C ASP A 37 -7.55 -7.44 8.83
N ARG A 38 -6.97 -8.11 9.81
CA ARG A 38 -7.35 -9.49 10.16
C ARG A 38 -8.79 -9.63 10.66
N ALA A 39 -9.43 -8.59 11.15
CA ALA A 39 -10.83 -8.63 11.55
C ALA A 39 -11.77 -8.60 10.34
N LEU A 40 -11.37 -7.92 9.27
CA LEU A 40 -12.04 -7.93 7.97
C LEU A 40 -11.70 -9.17 7.13
N GLY A 41 -10.63 -9.88 7.47
CA GLY A 41 -10.19 -11.09 6.77
C GLY A 41 -9.19 -10.80 5.65
N VAL A 42 -9.27 -9.62 5.01
CA VAL A 42 -8.31 -9.19 3.98
C VAL A 42 -7.66 -7.86 4.34
N ALA A 43 -6.41 -7.69 3.92
CA ALA A 43 -5.67 -6.44 4.00
C ALA A 43 -5.16 -6.05 2.62
N VAL A 44 -5.24 -4.76 2.30
CA VAL A 44 -4.70 -4.16 1.08
C VAL A 44 -3.58 -3.21 1.49
N GLU A 45 -2.42 -3.32 0.84
CA GLU A 45 -1.20 -2.61 1.20
C GLU A 45 -0.49 -2.06 -0.04
N ASN A 46 0.40 -1.09 0.18
CA ASN A 46 1.21 -0.46 -0.86
C ASN A 46 0.39 0.15 -2.01
N ILE A 47 -0.73 0.79 -1.68
CA ILE A 47 -1.68 1.32 -2.67
C ILE A 47 -1.19 2.66 -3.19
N THR A 48 -0.73 2.69 -4.44
CA THR A 48 -0.20 3.89 -5.10
C THR A 48 -0.75 4.00 -6.51
N VAL A 49 -1.29 5.15 -6.89
CA VAL A 49 -1.65 5.45 -8.28
C VAL A 49 -0.40 5.95 -8.99
N LEU A 50 -0.06 5.32 -10.11
CA LEU A 50 1.13 5.60 -10.90
C LEU A 50 0.71 6.33 -12.18
N ILE A 51 1.36 7.44 -12.49
CA ILE A 51 1.19 8.14 -13.77
C ILE A 51 2.53 8.13 -14.50
N ASP A 52 2.56 7.49 -15.65
CA ASP A 52 3.73 7.51 -16.52
C ASP A 52 4.01 8.95 -16.99
N ASP A 53 5.21 9.44 -16.73
CA ASP A 53 5.61 10.82 -17.02
C ASP A 53 5.87 11.08 -18.52
N THR A 54 5.96 10.01 -19.30
CA THR A 54 6.30 10.03 -20.73
C THR A 54 5.05 9.80 -21.59
N THR A 55 4.21 8.82 -21.24
CA THR A 55 2.97 8.50 -21.98
C THR A 55 1.74 9.19 -21.40
N GLY A 56 1.78 9.57 -20.11
CA GLY A 56 0.62 10.11 -19.38
C GLY A 56 -0.40 9.06 -18.95
N GLU A 57 -0.14 7.78 -19.23
CA GLU A 57 -1.01 6.67 -18.85
C GLU A 57 -1.02 6.47 -17.34
N ALA A 58 -2.19 6.14 -16.79
CA ALA A 58 -2.33 5.84 -15.37
C ALA A 58 -2.44 4.34 -15.12
N SER A 59 -1.93 3.92 -13.98
CA SER A 59 -2.05 2.58 -13.45
C SER A 59 -2.03 2.65 -11.93
N MET A 60 -2.05 1.52 -11.26
CA MET A 60 -2.00 1.45 -9.82
C MET A 60 -1.25 0.20 -9.38
N GLN A 61 -0.46 0.35 -8.33
CA GLN A 61 0.20 -0.74 -7.64
C GLN A 61 -0.49 -0.97 -6.30
N PHE A 62 -0.72 -2.23 -5.95
CA PHE A 62 -1.16 -2.65 -4.60
C PHE A 62 -0.89 -4.14 -4.37
N ALA A 63 -0.91 -4.54 -3.11
CA ALA A 63 -0.88 -5.95 -2.69
C ALA A 63 -2.09 -6.25 -1.82
N VAL A 64 -2.76 -7.38 -2.05
CA VAL A 64 -3.83 -7.89 -1.18
C VAL A 64 -3.35 -9.16 -0.50
N THR A 65 -3.50 -9.24 0.82
CA THR A 65 -3.19 -10.45 1.59
C THR A 65 -4.44 -10.93 2.32
N ASN A 66 -4.77 -12.22 2.14
CA ASN A 66 -5.82 -12.85 2.93
C ASN A 66 -5.26 -13.30 4.29
N GLN A 67 -5.81 -12.74 5.36
CA GLN A 67 -5.46 -13.01 6.74
C GLN A 67 -6.61 -13.66 7.52
N ASP A 68 -7.65 -14.18 6.87
CA ASP A 68 -8.80 -14.79 7.54
C ASP A 68 -8.39 -16.14 8.21
N PRO A 69 -8.49 -16.26 9.56
CA PRO A 69 -8.17 -17.50 10.27
C PRO A 69 -9.11 -18.69 10.00
N SER A 70 -10.26 -18.44 9.37
CA SER A 70 -11.29 -19.44 9.12
C SER A 70 -11.06 -20.23 7.82
N GLY A 71 -10.11 -19.78 6.99
CA GLY A 71 -9.84 -20.38 5.68
C GLY A 71 -10.79 -19.90 4.58
N GLN A 72 -11.58 -18.84 4.81
CA GLN A 72 -12.40 -18.19 3.79
C GLN A 72 -11.49 -17.60 2.69
N GLU A 73 -11.80 -17.91 1.44
CA GLU A 73 -11.13 -17.32 0.28
C GLU A 73 -11.84 -16.02 -0.11
N TYR A 74 -11.11 -15.06 -0.67
CA TYR A 74 -11.67 -13.78 -1.11
C TYR A 74 -11.29 -13.50 -2.55
N THR A 75 -12.23 -12.98 -3.32
CA THR A 75 -11.98 -12.58 -4.71
C THR A 75 -12.09 -11.06 -4.81
N LEU A 76 -11.08 -10.41 -5.39
CA LEU A 76 -11.16 -8.98 -5.72
C LEU A 76 -12.04 -8.81 -6.96
N GLU A 77 -13.22 -8.21 -6.78
CA GLU A 77 -14.21 -8.07 -7.85
C GLU A 77 -13.97 -6.80 -8.67
N SER A 78 -13.67 -5.68 -7.99
CA SER A 78 -13.46 -4.39 -8.64
C SER A 78 -12.58 -3.47 -7.80
N VAL A 79 -11.91 -2.54 -8.48
CA VAL A 79 -11.28 -1.39 -7.85
C VAL A 79 -11.74 -0.12 -8.54
N GLU A 80 -12.17 0.87 -7.75
CA GLU A 80 -12.56 2.19 -8.24
C GLU A 80 -11.57 3.24 -7.73
N VAL A 81 -11.11 4.13 -8.61
CA VAL A 81 -10.21 5.24 -8.30
C VAL A 81 -10.89 6.53 -8.73
N ASP A 82 -11.21 7.40 -7.78
CA ASP A 82 -11.85 8.70 -8.02
C ASP A 82 -13.10 8.61 -8.94
N GLY A 83 -13.95 7.61 -8.70
CA GLY A 83 -15.17 7.39 -9.48
C GLY A 83 -14.97 6.66 -10.82
N GLN A 84 -13.74 6.24 -11.16
CA GLN A 84 -13.43 5.44 -12.34
C GLN A 84 -13.11 4.00 -11.95
N GLU A 85 -13.77 3.04 -12.59
CA GLU A 85 -13.46 1.61 -12.45
C GLU A 85 -12.13 1.28 -13.16
N ALA A 86 -11.22 0.64 -12.44
CA ALA A 86 -9.95 0.16 -12.95
C ALA A 86 -10.15 -1.11 -13.79
N GLN A 87 -9.41 -1.22 -14.88
CA GLN A 87 -9.39 -2.45 -15.69
C GLN A 87 -8.39 -3.44 -15.07
N LEU A 88 -8.92 -4.57 -14.63
CA LEU A 88 -8.19 -5.66 -13.98
C LEU A 88 -8.23 -6.90 -14.87
N GLU A 89 -7.10 -7.61 -14.97
CA GLU A 89 -7.16 -9.00 -15.42
C GLU A 89 -7.84 -9.86 -14.36
N SER A 90 -8.54 -10.91 -14.82
CA SER A 90 -9.25 -11.84 -13.94
C SER A 90 -8.31 -12.42 -12.88
N THR A 91 -8.76 -12.40 -11.63
CA THR A 91 -8.03 -12.91 -10.46
C THR A 91 -8.67 -14.21 -9.99
N ASP A 92 -7.86 -15.15 -9.51
CA ASP A 92 -8.38 -16.34 -8.83
C ASP A 92 -8.62 -16.01 -7.34
N PRO A 93 -9.51 -16.76 -6.65
CA PRO A 93 -9.72 -16.59 -5.22
C PRO A 93 -8.40 -16.63 -4.43
N ILE A 94 -8.24 -15.69 -3.51
CA ILE A 94 -7.07 -15.57 -2.65
C ILE A 94 -7.29 -16.45 -1.43
N ALA A 95 -6.58 -17.57 -1.35
CA ALA A 95 -6.62 -18.47 -0.18
C ALA A 95 -5.98 -17.85 1.07
N GLU A 96 -6.29 -18.40 2.26
CA GLU A 96 -5.70 -17.95 3.52
C GLU A 96 -4.16 -17.91 3.43
N GLN A 97 -3.57 -16.81 3.90
CA GLN A 97 -2.12 -16.54 3.89
C GLN A 97 -1.50 -16.39 2.49
N CYS A 98 -2.33 -16.25 1.44
CA CYS A 98 -1.87 -15.96 0.09
C CYS A 98 -2.05 -14.48 -0.28
N THR A 99 -1.34 -14.11 -1.35
CA THR A 99 -1.22 -12.71 -1.76
C THR A 99 -1.54 -12.55 -3.25
N LEU A 100 -2.28 -11.48 -3.57
CA LEU A 100 -2.43 -10.96 -4.92
C LEU A 100 -1.58 -9.70 -5.05
N ILE A 101 -0.71 -9.64 -6.05
CA ILE A 101 0.07 -8.46 -6.40
C ILE A 101 -0.51 -7.86 -7.67
N ALA A 102 -0.88 -6.60 -7.61
CA ALA A 102 -1.43 -5.87 -8.74
C ALA A 102 -0.51 -4.71 -9.10
N ASP A 103 -0.21 -4.56 -10.39
CA ASP A 103 0.76 -3.58 -10.85
C ASP A 103 0.59 -3.22 -12.34
N THR A 104 1.44 -2.34 -12.84
CA THR A 104 1.50 -2.00 -14.26
C THR A 104 1.94 -3.21 -15.09
N PRO A 105 1.45 -3.36 -16.34
CA PRO A 105 1.90 -4.43 -17.23
C PRO A 105 3.42 -4.49 -17.39
N SER A 106 4.05 -3.34 -17.64
CA SER A 106 5.49 -3.24 -17.85
C SER A 106 6.30 -3.62 -16.62
N HIS A 107 5.83 -3.27 -15.41
CA HIS A 107 6.53 -3.64 -14.19
C HIS A 107 6.40 -5.14 -13.90
N LEU A 108 5.21 -5.74 -14.08
CA LEU A 108 5.03 -7.18 -13.91
C LEU A 108 5.86 -8.03 -14.89
N GLU A 109 6.10 -7.54 -16.10
CA GLU A 109 6.98 -8.20 -17.08
C GLU A 109 8.46 -8.14 -16.68
N SER A 110 8.87 -7.05 -16.01
CA SER A 110 10.26 -6.82 -15.59
C SER A 110 10.60 -7.43 -14.23
N MET A 111 9.59 -7.69 -13.39
CA MET A 111 9.75 -8.17 -12.03
C MET A 111 9.85 -9.71 -11.98
N PRO A 112 10.81 -10.28 -11.21
CA PRO A 112 10.83 -11.71 -10.95
C PRO A 112 9.55 -12.16 -10.22
N GLN A 113 8.76 -13.02 -10.88
CA GLN A 113 7.54 -13.56 -10.30
C GLN A 113 7.80 -14.86 -9.52
N SER A 114 7.07 -15.05 -8.43
CA SER A 114 7.06 -16.31 -7.69
C SER A 114 6.36 -17.39 -8.52
N ASN A 115 6.88 -18.62 -8.47
CA ASN A 115 6.22 -19.79 -9.06
C ASN A 115 5.41 -20.58 -8.01
N SER A 116 5.11 -19.96 -6.87
CA SER A 116 4.29 -20.59 -5.82
C SER A 116 2.81 -20.36 -6.08
N ASP A 117 1.98 -21.37 -5.79
CA ASP A 117 0.52 -21.28 -5.91
C ASP A 117 -0.14 -20.25 -4.97
N CYS A 118 0.63 -19.62 -4.08
CA CYS A 118 0.15 -18.70 -3.05
C CYS A 118 0.48 -17.22 -3.34
N THR A 119 0.99 -16.92 -4.54
CA THR A 119 1.19 -15.55 -5.01
C THR A 119 0.65 -15.42 -6.42
N GLN A 120 -0.27 -14.48 -6.60
CA GLN A 120 -0.92 -14.19 -7.86
C GLN A 120 -0.48 -12.82 -8.36
N TYR A 121 -0.53 -12.61 -9.67
CA TYR A 121 -0.20 -11.33 -10.30
C TYR A 121 -1.33 -10.91 -11.23
N THR A 122 -1.76 -9.66 -11.17
CA THR A 122 -2.76 -9.10 -12.09
C THR A 122 -2.34 -7.72 -12.57
N THR A 123 -2.62 -7.40 -13.83
CA THR A 123 -2.38 -6.06 -14.34
C THR A 123 -3.52 -5.11 -13.99
N VAL A 124 -3.16 -3.84 -13.77
CA VAL A 124 -4.12 -2.76 -13.54
C VAL A 124 -3.89 -1.66 -14.57
N THR A 125 -4.95 -1.16 -15.20
CA THR A 125 -4.88 0.03 -16.06
C THR A 125 -5.99 1.02 -15.73
N LEU A 126 -5.67 2.31 -15.84
CA LEU A 126 -6.55 3.45 -15.54
C LEU A 126 -6.40 4.51 -16.63
N GLU A 127 -7.46 5.26 -16.92
CA GLU A 127 -7.30 6.51 -17.66
C GLU A 127 -6.91 7.62 -16.69
N ASN A 128 -5.88 8.40 -17.05
CA ASN A 128 -5.48 9.55 -16.25
C ASN A 128 -6.47 10.70 -16.45
N GLN A 129 -7.12 11.16 -15.37
CA GLN A 129 -8.08 12.27 -15.38
C GLN A 129 -7.45 13.63 -15.02
N ASP A 130 -6.24 13.88 -15.52
CA ASP A 130 -5.41 15.03 -15.14
C ASP A 130 -5.06 15.07 -13.63
N TRP A 131 -4.85 13.89 -13.03
CA TRP A 131 -4.47 13.79 -11.63
C TRP A 131 -3.06 14.36 -11.40
N ALA A 132 -2.88 15.08 -10.30
CA ALA A 132 -1.61 15.74 -9.98
C ALA A 132 -0.67 14.79 -9.22
N PHE A 133 0.62 14.80 -9.59
CA PHE A 133 1.68 14.16 -8.80
C PHE A 133 1.69 14.68 -7.36
N ALA A 134 2.01 13.79 -6.42
CA ALA A 134 1.89 14.01 -4.97
C ALA A 134 0.46 14.38 -4.51
N GLY A 135 -0.53 14.18 -5.38
CA GLY A 135 -1.95 14.26 -5.04
C GLY A 135 -2.42 13.05 -4.25
N ASN A 136 -3.68 13.09 -3.83
CA ASN A 136 -4.34 12.03 -3.09
C ASN A 136 -5.68 11.75 -3.76
N LEU A 137 -6.00 10.47 -4.00
CA LEU A 137 -7.23 10.02 -4.64
C LEU A 137 -7.95 9.01 -3.75
N PRO A 138 -9.29 9.08 -3.65
CA PRO A 138 -10.06 8.02 -3.01
C PRO A 138 -10.00 6.75 -3.87
N VAL A 139 -9.79 5.61 -3.22
CA VAL A 139 -9.79 4.29 -3.85
C VAL A 139 -10.69 3.35 -3.07
N SER A 140 -11.53 2.61 -3.78
CA SER A 140 -12.49 1.65 -3.23
C SER A 140 -12.17 0.25 -3.74
N PHE A 141 -11.98 -0.71 -2.84
CA PHE A 141 -11.75 -2.12 -3.18
C PHE A 141 -12.97 -2.96 -2.80
N THR A 142 -13.59 -3.62 -3.77
CA THR A 142 -14.76 -4.48 -3.55
C THR A 142 -14.35 -5.95 -3.59
N PHE A 143 -14.79 -6.69 -2.58
CA PHE A 143 -14.58 -8.14 -2.47
C PHE A 143 -15.92 -8.85 -2.32
N ASP A 144 -16.04 -10.04 -2.91
CA ASP A 144 -17.23 -10.89 -2.92
C ASP A 144 -17.87 -11.15 -1.54
N HIS A 145 -17.04 -11.38 -0.52
CA HIS A 145 -17.46 -11.76 0.82
C HIS A 145 -17.43 -10.62 1.85
N LEU A 146 -17.21 -9.38 1.40
CA LEU A 146 -17.31 -8.20 2.27
C LEU A 146 -18.62 -7.47 2.02
N ASP A 147 -19.29 -7.07 3.12
CA ASP A 147 -20.54 -6.29 3.04
C ASP A 147 -20.30 -4.84 2.57
N GLU A 148 -19.11 -4.30 2.83
CA GLU A 148 -18.71 -2.94 2.48
C GLU A 148 -17.32 -2.95 1.81
N PRO A 149 -17.07 -2.06 0.84
CA PRO A 149 -15.76 -1.95 0.22
C PRO A 149 -14.71 -1.41 1.19
N ILE A 150 -13.44 -1.73 0.93
CA ILE A 150 -12.32 -1.14 1.64
C ILE A 150 -11.98 0.20 0.99
N GLU A 151 -12.34 1.27 1.69
CA GLU A 151 -12.07 2.65 1.27
C GLU A 151 -10.70 3.11 1.79
N VAL A 152 -9.86 3.60 0.90
CA VAL A 152 -8.54 4.18 1.23
C VAL A 152 -8.30 5.47 0.46
N THR A 153 -7.31 6.24 0.90
CA THR A 153 -6.80 7.39 0.15
C THR A 153 -5.40 7.07 -0.33
N ALA A 154 -5.24 6.87 -1.64
CA ALA A 154 -3.97 6.54 -2.27
C ALA A 154 -3.24 7.80 -2.74
N THR A 155 -1.91 7.77 -2.72
CA THR A 155 -1.09 8.85 -3.28
C THR A 155 -0.91 8.66 -4.78
N VAL A 156 -0.68 9.76 -5.49
CA VAL A 156 -0.32 9.76 -6.91
C VAL A 156 1.18 9.98 -7.06
N SER A 157 1.87 9.05 -7.71
CA SER A 157 3.32 9.10 -7.90
C SER A 157 3.71 8.85 -9.36
N ALA A 158 4.95 9.24 -9.70
CA ALA A 158 5.57 8.84 -10.95
C ALA A 158 6.24 7.47 -10.78
N PRO A 159 6.30 6.63 -11.83
CA PRO A 159 7.12 5.43 -11.83
C PRO A 159 8.56 5.73 -11.42
N THR A 160 9.18 4.77 -10.73
CA THR A 160 10.61 4.89 -10.41
C THR A 160 11.42 4.67 -11.68
N PRO A 161 12.30 5.61 -12.08
CA PRO A 161 13.16 5.44 -13.25
C PRO A 161 14.17 4.31 -13.02
N GLU A 162 14.69 3.73 -14.11
CA GLU A 162 15.73 2.69 -13.99
C GLU A 162 16.98 3.29 -13.32
N ALA A 163 17.61 2.47 -12.48
CA ALA A 163 18.75 2.90 -11.70
C ALA A 163 19.90 3.35 -12.61
N GLY A 164 20.25 4.63 -12.55
CA GLY A 164 21.33 5.23 -13.34
C GLY A 164 20.86 6.00 -14.59
N GLU A 165 19.56 6.07 -14.85
CA GLU A 165 19.02 6.89 -15.96
C GLU A 165 19.00 8.40 -15.63
N LEU A 166 18.82 8.75 -14.36
CA LEU A 166 18.79 10.14 -13.92
C LEU A 166 20.12 10.54 -13.28
N ASP A 167 20.80 11.50 -13.90
CA ASP A 167 21.88 12.24 -13.27
C ASP A 167 21.32 13.21 -12.22
N ARG A 168 21.93 13.22 -11.04
CA ARG A 168 21.69 14.29 -10.06
C ARG A 168 22.28 15.58 -10.64
N GLN A 169 21.44 16.45 -11.18
CA GLN A 169 21.89 17.79 -11.57
C GLN A 169 22.23 18.59 -10.29
N TYR A 170 23.51 18.75 -10.01
CA TYR A 170 23.99 19.80 -9.13
C TYR A 170 24.10 21.07 -9.98
N ASP A 171 23.07 21.92 -9.94
CA ASP A 171 23.24 23.29 -10.43
C ASP A 171 24.18 24.00 -9.44
N GLU A 172 25.45 24.14 -9.81
CA GLU A 172 26.40 24.99 -9.12
C GLU A 172 25.89 26.44 -9.22
N GLY A 173 25.22 26.89 -8.17
CA GLY A 173 24.91 28.30 -7.98
C GLY A 173 26.20 29.12 -7.90
N GLU A 174 26.73 29.57 -9.04
CA GLU A 174 27.72 30.64 -9.08
C GLU A 174 27.03 31.99 -8.90
N SER A 175 26.78 32.32 -7.63
CA SER A 175 26.75 33.70 -7.19
C SER A 175 28.18 34.25 -7.24
N THR A 176 28.47 35.08 -8.25
CA THR A 176 29.53 36.10 -8.12
C THR A 176 28.93 37.47 -8.43
N THR A 177 28.39 38.09 -7.39
CA THR A 177 28.46 39.55 -7.27
C THR A 177 29.89 39.88 -6.87
N GLU A 178 30.67 40.56 -7.73
CA GLU A 178 31.67 41.53 -7.28
C GLU A 178 31.68 42.74 -8.22
N LEU A 179 31.74 43.89 -7.56
CA LEU A 179 31.77 45.26 -8.07
C LEU A 179 33.12 45.53 -8.76
N PHE A 180 33.12 46.25 -9.89
CA PHE A 180 33.85 47.51 -10.15
C PHE A 180 33.77 47.87 -11.64
#